data_AF-A0A946FKP5-F1
#
_entry.id   AF-A0A946FKP5-F1
#
_cell.length_a   1.000
_cell.length_b   1.000
_cell.length_c   1.000
_cell.angle_alpha   90.00
_cell.angle_beta   90.00
_cell.angle_gamma   90.00
#
_symmetry.space_group_name_H-M   'P 1'
#
loop_
_entity.id
_entity.type
_entity.pdbx_description
1 polymer ?
#
loop_
_entity_poly.entity_id
_entity_poly.type
_entity_poly.pdbx_seq_one_letter_code
_entity_poly.pdbx_strand_id
1 'polypeptide(L)' 'MPPKQNFFKVSGVLIQSKDASKQNFSMFVKAIDDNHAVILTRDYLKNNAPAGSSIIKGIEKIKE' A
#
# COMPACT_ATOMS: atom_id res chain seq x y z
N MET A 1 23.44 -4.66 13.02
CA MET A 1 22.39 -3.68 13.36
C MET A 1 21.17 -3.97 12.50
N PRO A 2 19.94 -3.92 13.05
CA PRO A 2 18.75 -4.06 12.22
C PRO A 2 18.64 -2.87 11.24
N PRO A 3 18.07 -3.07 10.04
CA PRO A 3 17.91 -2.00 9.06
C PRO A 3 17.07 -0.86 9.63
N LYS A 4 17.47 0.40 9.37
CA LYS A 4 16.65 1.56 9.74
C LYS A 4 15.33 1.51 8.97
N GLN A 5 14.22 1.44 9.70
CA GLN A 5 12.88 1.53 9.13
C GLN A 5 12.39 2.98 9.16
N ASN A 6 11.61 3.36 8.17
CA ASN A 6 10.92 4.64 8.10
C ASN A 6 9.42 4.39 7.92
N PHE A 7 8.62 5.40 8.23
CA PHE A 7 7.19 5.38 7.93
C PHE A 7 6.94 5.85 6.50
N PHE A 8 6.09 5.14 5.79
CA PHE A 8 5.65 5.46 4.44
C PHE A 8 4.14 5.53 4.41
N LYS A 9 3.61 6.55 3.73
CA LYS A 9 2.21 6.61 3.32
C LYS A 9 2.11 6.08 1.89
N VAL A 10 1.45 4.95 1.73
CA VAL A 10 1.21 4.31 0.43
C VAL A 10 -0.25 4.54 0.05
N SER A 11 -0.47 5.13 -1.11
CA SER A 11 -1.81 5.45 -1.62
C SER A 11 -2.06 4.76 -2.96
N GLY A 12 -3.33 4.50 -3.24
CA GLY A 12 -3.72 3.77 -4.43
C GLY A 12 -5.22 3.70 -4.62
N VAL A 13 -5.63 2.80 -5.51
CA VAL A 13 -7.03 2.53 -5.84
C VAL A 13 -7.30 1.04 -5.76
N LEU A 14 -8.39 0.67 -5.09
CA LEU A 14 -9.01 -0.64 -5.17
C LEU A 14 -10.06 -0.62 -6.27
N ILE A 15 -10.05 -1.64 -7.12
CA ILE A 15 -11.02 -1.85 -8.19
C ILE A 15 -11.79 -3.10 -7.81
N GLN A 16 -13.07 -2.93 -7.45
CA GLN A 16 -13.92 -4.05 -7.10
C GLN A 16 -14.32 -4.84 -8.35
N SER A 17 -14.33 -6.17 -8.26
CA SER A 17 -14.67 -7.04 -9.39
C SER A 17 -16.14 -6.98 -9.80
N LYS A 18 -17.04 -6.68 -8.85
CA LYS A 18 -18.50 -6.76 -9.05
C LYS A 18 -19.06 -5.63 -9.91
N ASP A 19 -18.56 -4.42 -9.74
CA ASP A 19 -19.13 -3.20 -10.32
C ASP A 19 -18.07 -2.28 -10.95
N ALA A 20 -16.81 -2.74 -11.03
CA ALA A 20 -15.67 -1.93 -11.46
C ALA A 20 -15.52 -0.61 -10.69
N SER A 21 -16.12 -0.51 -9.50
CA SER A 21 -16.04 0.69 -8.68
C SER A 21 -14.61 0.90 -8.21
N LYS A 22 -14.19 2.16 -8.22
CA LYS A 22 -12.86 2.59 -7.83
C LYS A 22 -12.95 3.23 -6.46
N GLN A 23 -12.26 2.66 -5.49
CA GLN A 23 -12.14 3.23 -4.15
C GLN A 23 -10.69 3.62 -3.90
N ASN A 24 -10.47 4.88 -3.53
CA ASN A 24 -9.15 5.34 -3.14
C ASN A 24 -8.81 4.76 -1.77
N PHE A 25 -7.55 4.35 -1.58
CA PHE A 25 -7.03 3.96 -0.29
C PHE A 25 -5.72 4.70 0.01
N SER A 26 -5.43 4.81 1.31
CA SER A 26 -4.14 5.26 1.83
C SER A 26 -3.82 4.44 3.08
N MET A 27 -2.59 3.94 3.18
CA MET A 27 -2.12 3.13 4.30
C MET A 27 -0.78 3.65 4.78
N PHE A 28 -0.54 3.54 6.08
CA PHE A 28 0.77 3.82 6.67
C PHE A 28 1.49 2.51 6.95
N VAL A 29 2.73 2.39 6.50
CA VAL A 29 3.55 1.18 6.66
C VAL A 29 4.95 1.54 7.13
N LYS A 30 5.50 0.76 8.06
CA LYS A 30 6.92 0.81 8.40
C LYS A 30 7.67 -0.07 7.42
N ALA A 31 8.59 0.51 6.66
CA ALA A 31 9.40 -0.23 5.70
C ALA A 31 10.85 0.27 5.71
N ILE A 32 11.73 -0.46 5.03
CA ILE A 32 13.15 -0.10 4.95
C ILE A 32 13.36 0.94 3.82
N ASP A 33 12.63 0.76 2.73
CA ASP A 33 12.61 1.62 1.54
C ASP A 33 11.22 1.57 0.87
N ASP A 34 11.09 2.30 -0.24
CA ASP A 34 9.86 2.43 -1.01
C ASP A 34 9.39 1.08 -1.57
N ASN A 35 10.31 0.24 -2.07
CA ASN A 35 9.97 -1.08 -2.63
C ASN A 35 9.42 -2.01 -1.57
N HIS A 36 10.06 -2.03 -0.40
CA HIS A 36 9.60 -2.78 0.75
C HIS A 36 8.21 -2.29 1.20
N ALA A 37 7.95 -0.97 1.17
CA ALA A 37 6.63 -0.42 1.47
C ALA A 37 5.55 -0.91 0.47
N VAL A 38 5.88 -0.98 -0.83
CA VAL A 38 4.98 -1.55 -1.85
C VAL A 38 4.67 -3.01 -1.58
N ILE A 39 5.70 -3.82 -1.32
CA ILE A 39 5.55 -5.26 -1.11
C ILE A 39 4.63 -5.53 0.08
N LEU A 40 4.90 -4.89 1.23
CA LEU A 40 4.07 -5.02 2.42
C LEU A 40 2.63 -4.59 2.17
N THR A 41 2.42 -3.49 1.44
CA THR A 41 1.07 -3.02 1.09
C THR A 41 0.36 -4.01 0.17
N ARG A 42 1.05 -4.58 -0.82
CA ARG A 42 0.47 -5.59 -1.73
C ARG A 42 0.11 -6.87 -0.98
N ASP A 43 0.97 -7.35 -0.09
CA ASP A 43 0.71 -8.56 0.69
C ASP A 43 -0.47 -8.36 1.65
N TYR A 44 -0.58 -7.18 2.27
CA TYR A 44 -1.74 -6.82 3.07
C TYR A 44 -3.02 -6.81 2.23
N LEU A 45 -3.00 -6.14 1.08
CA LEU A 45 -4.15 -6.04 0.19
C LEU A 45 -4.58 -7.39 -0.36
N LYS A 46 -3.66 -8.28 -0.69
CA LYS A 46 -3.96 -9.62 -1.20
C LYS A 46 -4.85 -10.44 -0.24
N ASN A 47 -4.67 -10.25 1.07
CA ASN A 47 -5.36 -11.00 2.10
C ASN A 47 -6.57 -10.27 2.69
N ASN A 48 -6.62 -8.94 2.60
CA ASN A 48 -7.61 -8.12 3.31
C ASN A 48 -8.49 -7.27 2.39
N ALA A 49 -8.12 -7.08 1.12
CA ALA A 49 -8.93 -6.29 0.20
C ALA A 49 -10.13 -7.10 -0.31
N PRO A 50 -11.25 -6.42 -0.63
CA PRO A 50 -12.35 -7.02 -1.38
C PRO A 50 -11.87 -7.64 -2.70
N ALA A 51 -12.59 -8.65 -3.17
CA ALA A 51 -12.30 -9.31 -4.44
C ALA A 51 -12.20 -8.28 -5.59
N GLY A 52 -11.09 -8.33 -6.33
CA GLY A 52 -10.78 -7.31 -7.33
C GLY A 52 -9.28 -7.12 -7.54
N SER A 53 -8.93 -5.95 -8.04
CA SER A 53 -7.54 -5.55 -8.31
C SER A 53 -7.15 -4.34 -7.47
N SER A 54 -5.86 -4.15 -7.22
CA SER A 54 -5.35 -2.96 -6.56
C SER A 54 -4.23 -2.33 -7.38
N ILE A 55 -4.21 -1.00 -7.40
CA ILE A 55 -3.20 -0.21 -8.10
C ILE A 55 -2.58 0.76 -7.09
N ILE A 56 -1.29 0.60 -6.84
CA ILE A 56 -0.50 1.56 -6.06
C ILE A 56 -0.26 2.80 -6.94
N LYS A 57 -0.59 3.99 -6.45
CA LYS A 57 -0.46 5.25 -7.18
C LYS A 57 0.62 6.18 -6.63
N GLY A 58 0.89 6.12 -5.33
CA GLY A 58 1.85 7.03 -4.70
C GLY A 58 2.43 6.46 -3.42
N ILE A 59 3.66 6.87 -3.14
CA ILE A 59 4.40 6.53 -1.93
C ILE A 59 5.07 7.80 -1.44
N GLU A 60 4.85 8.12 -0.17
CA GLU A 60 5.44 9.28 0.48
C GLU A 60 6.17 8.81 1.73
N LYS A 61 7.49 9.03 1.80
CA LYS A 61 8.26 8.83 3.03
C LYS A 61 7.93 9.93 4.01
N ILE A 62 7.45 9.54 5.20
CA ILE A 62 7.19 10.47 6.29
C ILE A 62 8.52 10.68 7.01
N LYS A 63 9.03 11.91 6.93
CA LYS A 63 10.14 12.34 7.77
C LYS A 63 9.54 12.73 9.12
N GLU A 64 9.94 12.02 10.17
CA GLU A 64 9.76 12.48 11.56
C GLU A 64 10.53 13.78 11.78
#